data_AF-A0A370F3Y1-F1
#
_entry.id   AF-A0A370F3Y1-F1
#
_cell.length_a   1.000
_cell.length_b   1.000
_cell.length_c   1.000
_cell.angle_alpha   90.00
_cell.angle_beta   90.00
_cell.angle_gamma   90.00
#
_symmetry.space_group_name_H-M   'P 1'
#
loop_
_entity.id
_entity.type
_entity.pdbx_description
1 polymer ?
#
loop_
_entity_poly.entity_id
_entity_poly.type
_entity_poly.pdbx_seq_one_letter_code
_entity_poly.pdbx_strand_id
1 'polypeptide(L)' 'MFRGRKTLITLDDGGWCFARLVGRQRRESGLRVELVRPAASKLPTFTVAAPNCGIGFAL' A
#
# COMPACT_ATOMS: atom_id res chain seq x y z
N MET A 1 3.98 -9.31 -18.78
CA MET A 1 4.10 -9.84 -17.40
C MET A 1 4.43 -8.69 -16.45
N PHE A 2 3.44 -7.98 -15.92
CA PHE A 2 3.70 -6.92 -14.93
C PHE A 2 4.03 -7.58 -13.59
N ARG A 3 5.33 -7.78 -13.28
CA ARG A 3 5.78 -8.03 -11.90
C ARG A 3 5.39 -6.79 -11.11
N GLY A 4 4.23 -6.81 -10.47
CA GLY A 4 3.77 -5.71 -9.62
C GLY A 4 4.87 -5.41 -8.60
N ARG A 5 5.40 -4.18 -8.64
CA ARG A 5 6.43 -3.73 -7.70
C ARG A 5 5.88 -3.93 -6.30
N LYS A 6 6.64 -4.64 -5.47
CA LYS A 6 6.35 -4.72 -4.04
C LYS A 6 6.76 -3.38 -3.44
N THR A 7 5.86 -2.79 -2.66
CA THR A 7 6.08 -1.54 -1.94
C THR A 7 6.14 -1.88 -0.46
N LEU A 8 7.05 -1.24 0.27
CA LEU A 8 7.10 -1.37 1.70
C LEU A 8 6.02 -0.43 2.27
N ILE A 9 5.12 -0.98 3.08
CA ILE A 9 4.09 -0.20 3.76
C ILE A 9 4.41 -0.18 5.25
N THR A 10 4.48 1.01 5.84
CA THR A 10 4.50 1.19 7.29
C THR A 10 3.08 1.48 7.76
N LEU A 11 2.60 0.74 8.74
CA LEU A 11 1.29 0.92 9.34
C LEU A 11 1.38 1.92 10.51
N ASP A 12 0.27 2.59 10.80
CA ASP A 12 0.21 3.57 11.90
C ASP A 12 0.39 2.94 13.29
N ASP A 13 0.20 1.63 13.42
CA ASP A 13 0.46 0.86 14.64
C ASP A 13 1.96 0.56 14.87
N GLY A 14 2.84 1.03 13.97
CA GLY A 14 4.28 0.77 14.01
C GLY A 14 4.70 -0.53 13.30
N GLY A 15 3.74 -1.30 12.79
CA GLY A 15 4.00 -2.47 11.96
C GLY A 15 4.50 -2.08 10.56
N TRP A 16 5.05 -3.06 9.84
CA TRP A 16 5.39 -2.89 8.44
C TRP A 16 5.20 -4.20 7.66
N CYS A 17 4.91 -4.08 6.38
CA CYS A 17 4.80 -5.25 5.50
C CYS A 17 5.15 -4.90 4.05
N PHE A 18 5.55 -5.92 3.28
CA PHE A 18 5.59 -5.80 1.82
C PHE A 18 4.21 -6.03 1.25
N ALA A 19 3.76 -5.09 0.44
CA ALA A 19 2.43 -5.13 -0.14
C ALA A 19 2.45 -4.74 -1.63
N ARG A 20 1.32 -4.99 -2.29
CA ARG A 20 1.08 -4.48 -3.63
C ARG A 20 0.37 -3.13 -3.51
N LEU A 21 0.97 -2.06 -4.03
CA LEU A 21 0.30 -0.77 -4.14
C LEU A 21 -0.32 -0.60 -5.53
N VAL A 22 -1.62 -0.33 -5.56
CA VAL A 22 -2.38 -0.01 -6.77
C VAL A 22 -2.80 1.45 -6.78
N GLY A 23 -3.18 1.97 -7.95
CA GLY A 23 -3.52 3.38 -8.14
C GLY A 23 -2.50 4.13 -9.00
N ARG A 24 -2.87 5.34 -9.41
CA ARG A 24 -2.15 6.15 -10.40
C ARG A 24 -0.83 6.73 -9.83
N GLN A 25 -0.79 7.03 -8.54
CA GLN A 25 0.38 7.63 -7.85
C GLN A 25 1.26 6.62 -7.11
N ARG A 26 1.04 5.30 -7.27
CA ARG A 26 1.70 4.19 -6.53
C ARG A 26 3.24 4.13 -6.53
N ARG A 27 3.94 5.07 -7.17
CA ARG A 27 5.41 5.14 -7.25
C ARG A 27 6.00 6.25 -6.37
N GLU A 28 5.16 7.10 -5.80
CA GLU A 28 5.60 8.16 -4.88
C GLU A 28 5.70 7.57 -3.45
N SER A 29 6.75 7.97 -2.74
CA SER A 29 6.94 7.65 -1.32
C SER A 29 6.22 8.68 -0.44
N GLY A 30 5.84 8.28 0.77
CA GLY A 30 5.10 9.13 1.72
C GLY A 30 3.59 9.22 1.43
N LEU A 31 3.07 8.43 0.49
CA LEU A 31 1.64 8.40 0.21
C LEU A 31 0.89 7.67 1.32
N ARG A 32 -0.21 8.27 1.79
CA ARG A 32 -1.18 7.59 2.64
C ARG A 32 -1.81 6.41 1.89
N VAL A 33 -1.93 5.28 2.56
CA VAL A 33 -2.49 4.06 1.97
C VAL A 33 -3.60 3.46 2.81
N GLU A 34 -4.53 2.81 2.15
CA GLU A 34 -5.59 2.02 2.79
C GLU A 34 -5.59 0.60 2.23
N LEU A 35 -5.97 -0.36 3.07
CA LEU A 35 -6.06 -1.75 2.68
C LEU A 35 -7.27 -1.95 1.77
N VAL A 36 -7.02 -2.32 0.52
CA VAL A 36 -8.07 -2.85 -0.34
C VAL A 36 -8.29 -4.29 0.10
N ARG A 37 -9.55 -4.67 0.31
CA ARG A 37 -10.01 -6.01 0.76
C ARG A 37 -9.03 -7.12 0.39
N PRO A 38 -8.76 -8.10 1.27
CA PRO A 38 -7.76 -9.12 1.01
C PRO A 38 -8.10 -9.85 -0.29
N ALA A 39 -7.40 -9.49 -1.36
CA ALA A 39 -7.41 -10.27 -2.57
C ALA A 39 -6.77 -11.63 -2.23
N ALA A 40 -7.16 -12.69 -2.92
CA ALA A 40 -6.63 -14.05 -2.79
C ALA A 40 -5.12 -14.19 -3.13
N SER A 41 -4.36 -13.09 -3.05
CA SER A 41 -2.95 -13.00 -3.30
C SER A 41 -2.15 -13.16 -2.01
N LYS A 42 -0.96 -13.74 -2.14
CA LYS A 42 0.00 -13.95 -1.04
C LYS A 42 0.45 -12.67 -0.33
N LEU A 43 0.16 -11.49 -0.90
CA LEU A 43 0.50 -10.19 -0.33
C LEU A 43 -0.76 -9.32 -0.21
N PRO A 44 -0.87 -8.52 0.87
CA PRO A 44 -1.94 -7.55 0.99
C PRO A 44 -1.86 -6.53 -0.16
N THR A 45 -3.01 -6.01 -0.56
CA THR A 45 -3.11 -5.00 -1.61
C THR A 45 -3.61 -3.70 -1.01
N PHE A 46 -2.87 -2.63 -1.24
CA PHE A 46 -3.21 -1.30 -0.79
C PHE A 46 -3.50 -0.39 -1.98
N THR A 47 -4.33 0.62 -1.77
CA THR A 47 -4.51 1.73 -2.69
C THR A 47 -4.04 3.02 -2.03
N VAL A 48 -3.71 4.02 -2.86
CA VAL A 48 -3.47 5.37 -2.38
C VAL A 48 -4.78 5.91 -1.79
N ALA A 49 -4.74 6.30 -0.53
CA ALA A 49 -5.87 6.86 0.19
C ALA A 49 -5.94 8.38 -0.02
N ALA A 50 -7.09 8.96 0.30
CA ALA A 50 -7.24 10.42 0.37
C ALA A 50 -6.28 11.02 1.43
N PRO A 51 -5.88 12.30 1.29
CA PRO A 51 -5.10 12.99 2.31
C PRO A 51 -5.77 12.88 3.68
N ASN A 52 -5.00 12.51 4.71
CA ASN A 52 -5.47 12.27 6.09
C ASN A 52 -6.40 11.06 6.31
N CYS A 53 -6.56 10.20 5.31
CA CYS A 53 -7.25 8.91 5.44
C CYS A 53 -6.23 7.76 5.26
N GLY A 54 -6.57 6.55 5.72
CA GLY A 54 -5.75 5.35 5.56
C GLY A 54 -5.19 4.82 6.87
N ILE A 55 -4.37 3.77 6.76
CA ILE A 55 -3.84 2.99 7.89
C ILE A 55 -2.31 2.94 7.90
N GLY A 56 -1.66 3.68 7.00
CA GLY A 56 -0.22 3.66 6.86
C GLY A 56 0.30 4.49 5.69
N PHE A 57 1.57 4.28 5.36
CA PHE A 57 2.30 4.99 4.32
C PHE A 57 3.07 4.05 3.40
N ALA A 58 3.15 4.42 2.13
CA ALA A 58 4.00 3.78 1.14
C ALA A 58 5.44 4.34 1.17
N LEU A 59 6.43 3.46 1.21
CA LEU A 59 7.86 3.77 1.13
C LEU A 59 8.45 3.36 -0.22
#